data_AF-A0A8E2DH97-F1
#
_entry.id   AF-A0A8E2DH97-F1
#
_cell.length_a   1.000
_cell.length_b   1.000
_cell.length_c   1.000
_cell.angle_alpha   90.00
_cell.angle_beta   90.00
_cell.angle_gamma   90.00
#
_symmetry.space_group_name_H-M   'P 1'
#
loop_
_entity.id
_entity.type
_entity.pdbx_description
1 polymer ?
#
loop_
_entity_poly.entity_id
_entity_poly.type
_entity_poly.pdbx_seq_one_letter_code
_entity_poly.pdbx_strand_id
1 'polypeptide(L)'
;MDVFGLPNYEVLRGGKTTLPVLDNPFSQRVNAVIQKTREMRRGVYYPHLYVVKEDGEPPLRLWALSCLVQDRGDVSPSYQQFISQLRDKVNGSNY
;
A
#
# COMPACT_ATOMS: atom_id res chain seq x y z
N MET A 1 -1.93 18.06 -14.01
CA MET A 1 -1.30 16.72 -13.89
C MET A 1 -2.31 15.87 -13.15
N ASP A 2 -2.93 14.88 -13.81
CA ASP A 2 -4.07 14.18 -13.23
C ASP A 2 -3.95 12.67 -13.45
N VAL A 3 -4.31 11.89 -12.42
CA VAL A 3 -4.31 10.43 -12.37
C VAL A 3 -5.72 9.88 -12.48
N PHE A 4 -6.70 10.60 -11.93
CA PHE A 4 -8.06 10.12 -11.74
C PHE A 4 -9.06 10.74 -12.71
N GLY A 5 -8.71 11.85 -13.37
CA GLY A 5 -9.61 12.52 -14.31
C GLY A 5 -10.73 13.25 -13.55
N LEU A 6 -10.46 13.67 -12.32
CA LEU A 6 -11.44 14.20 -11.39
C LEU A 6 -11.13 15.66 -11.04
N PRO A 7 -12.17 16.50 -10.86
CA PRO A 7 -11.98 17.92 -10.58
C PRO A 7 -11.31 18.19 -9.22
N ASN A 8 -11.50 17.32 -8.23
CA ASN A 8 -10.93 17.47 -6.90
C ASN A 8 -10.80 16.12 -6.16
N TYR A 9 -10.14 16.15 -5.00
CA TYR A 9 -9.90 14.98 -4.14
C TYR A 9 -11.17 14.48 -3.42
N GLU A 10 -12.15 15.35 -3.18
CA GLU A 10 -13.37 15.00 -2.45
C GLU A 10 -14.24 14.02 -3.24
N VAL A 11 -14.32 14.20 -4.56
CA VAL A 11 -15.09 13.30 -5.44
C VAL A 11 -14.41 11.96 -5.69
N LEU A 12 -13.13 11.80 -5.31
CA LEU A 12 -12.43 10.54 -5.42
C LEU A 12 -13.04 9.52 -4.46
N ARG A 13 -13.50 8.40 -5.03
CA ARG A 13 -13.99 7.26 -4.26
C ARG A 13 -12.85 6.27 -4.02
N GLY A 14 -12.69 5.88 -2.76
CA GLY A 14 -11.79 4.79 -2.38
C GLY A 14 -12.37 3.42 -2.74
N GLY A 15 -11.53 2.39 -2.61
CA GLY A 15 -11.91 0.99 -2.81
C GLY A 15 -11.34 0.39 -4.10
N LYS A 16 -11.91 -0.75 -4.49
CA LYS A 16 -11.50 -1.50 -5.69
C LYS A 16 -11.85 -0.71 -6.94
N THR A 17 -10.86 -0.40 -7.77
CA THR A 17 -11.08 0.37 -9.00
C THR A 17 -10.07 0.02 -10.09
N THR A 18 -10.32 0.52 -11.29
CA THR A 18 -9.35 0.53 -12.40
C THR A 18 -9.10 1.98 -12.76
N LEU A 19 -7.83 2.38 -12.89
CA LEU A 19 -7.52 3.76 -13.26
C LEU A 19 -7.97 4.07 -14.69
N PRO A 20 -8.51 5.26 -14.95
CA PRO A 20 -8.84 5.69 -16.29
C PRO A 20 -7.57 5.88 -17.11
N VAL A 21 -7.67 5.60 -18.42
CA VAL A 21 -6.63 5.95 -19.39
C VAL A 21 -6.87 7.40 -19.78
N LEU A 22 -6.00 8.28 -19.30
CA LEU A 22 -6.04 9.70 -19.62
C LEU A 22 -4.88 10.02 -20.57
N ASP A 23 -5.12 10.93 -21.51
CA ASP A 23 -4.08 11.37 -22.45
C ASP A 23 -3.18 12.42 -21.80
N ASN A 24 -2.45 11.99 -20.77
CA ASN A 24 -1.42 12.79 -20.14
C ASN A 24 -0.22 11.92 -19.73
N PRO A 25 1.02 12.46 -19.76
CA PRO A 25 2.22 11.68 -19.47
C PRO A 25 2.23 11.05 -18.07
N PHE A 26 1.57 11.67 -17.09
CA PHE A 26 1.58 11.17 -15.71
C PHE A 26 0.68 9.95 -15.54
N SER A 27 -0.57 10.02 -16.00
CA SER A 27 -1.50 8.89 -15.99
C SER A 27 -0.97 7.71 -16.80
N GLN A 28 -0.35 7.96 -17.97
CA GLN A 28 0.28 6.90 -18.77
C GLN A 28 1.39 6.19 -17.99
N ARG A 29 2.24 6.93 -17.28
CA ARG A 29 3.30 6.35 -16.43
C ARG A 29 2.75 5.53 -15.27
N VAL A 30 1.73 6.03 -14.57
CA VAL A 30 1.10 5.30 -13.45
C VAL A 30 0.45 4.01 -13.95
N ASN A 31 -0.29 4.08 -15.06
CA ASN A 31 -0.87 2.90 -15.70
C ASN A 31 0.21 1.89 -16.14
N ALA A 32 1.33 2.36 -16.71
CA ALA A 32 2.44 1.49 -17.10
C ALA A 32 3.06 0.76 -15.90
N VAL A 33 3.23 1.42 -14.76
CA VAL A 33 3.75 0.78 -13.52
C VAL A 33 2.79 -0.29 -13.02
N ILE A 34 1.48 -0.01 -13.01
CA ILE A 34 0.46 -0.97 -12.56
C ILE A 34 0.43 -2.18 -13.49
N GLN A 35 0.43 -1.95 -14.80
CA GLN A 35 0.49 -3.04 -15.79
C GLN A 35 1.75 -3.87 -15.62
N LYS A 36 2.91 -3.23 -15.43
CA LYS A 36 4.16 -3.96 -15.23
C LYS A 36 4.15 -4.82 -13.97
N THR A 37 3.56 -4.30 -12.89
CA THR A 37 3.39 -5.06 -11.63
C THR A 37 2.49 -6.28 -11.83
N ARG A 38 1.44 -6.17 -12.66
CA ARG A 38 0.57 -7.30 -13.02
C ARG A 38 1.30 -8.34 -13.86
N GLU A 39 2.09 -7.91 -14.85
CA GLU A 39 2.91 -8.81 -15.69
C GLU A 39 3.98 -9.57 -14.89
N MET A 40 4.58 -8.92 -13.88
CA MET A 40 5.64 -9.54 -13.06
C MET A 40 5.12 -10.71 -12.21
N ARG A 41 3.83 -10.71 -11.85
CA ARG A 41 3.19 -11.82 -11.14
C ARG A 41 2.98 -12.99 -12.09
N ARG A 42 3.85 -14.01 -12.00
CA ARG A 42 3.67 -15.28 -12.71
C ARG A 42 2.46 -16.03 -12.16
N GLY A 43 1.51 -16.41 -13.02
CA GLY A 43 0.36 -17.25 -12.67
C GLY A 43 -0.97 -16.71 -13.22
N VAL A 44 -2.06 -17.40 -12.88
CA VAL A 44 -3.44 -17.05 -13.30
C VAL A 44 -4.07 -15.93 -12.45
N TYR A 45 -3.40 -15.53 -11.36
CA TYR A 45 -3.90 -14.51 -10.46
C TYR A 45 -3.74 -13.11 -11.08
N TYR A 46 -4.83 -12.36 -11.14
CA TYR A 46 -4.83 -10.98 -11.61
C TYR A 46 -4.96 -10.00 -10.43
N PRO A 47 -3.88 -9.27 -10.07
CA PRO A 47 -3.90 -8.34 -8.94
C PRO A 47 -4.94 -7.23 -9.12
N HIS A 48 -5.86 -7.15 -8.16
CA HIS A 48 -6.83 -6.06 -8.05
C HIS A 48 -6.17 -4.80 -7.50
N LEU A 49 -6.55 -3.65 -8.08
CA LEU A 49 -6.10 -2.35 -7.63
C LEU A 49 -7.12 -1.76 -6.65
N TYR A 50 -6.60 -1.23 -5.54
CA TYR A 50 -7.38 -0.52 -4.54
C TYR A 50 -6.83 0.89 -4.37
N VAL A 51 -7.71 1.88 -4.39
CA VAL A 51 -7.38 3.27 -4.04
C VAL A 51 -7.77 3.49 -2.60
N VAL A 52 -6.80 3.89 -1.77
CA VAL A 52 -7.00 4.11 -0.34
C VAL A 52 -6.82 5.59 -0.05
N LYS A 53 -7.86 6.20 0.54
CA LYS A 53 -7.87 7.59 0.97
C LYS A 53 -7.55 7.69 2.45
N GLU A 54 -6.92 8.78 2.86
CA GLU A 54 -6.62 9.01 4.29
C GLU A 54 -7.89 9.25 5.11
N ASP A 55 -8.82 10.02 4.54
CA ASP A 55 -10.17 10.36 5.02
C ASP A 55 -11.25 9.38 4.53
N GLY A 56 -10.87 8.25 3.93
CA GLY A 56 -11.79 7.25 3.39
C GLY A 56 -12.29 6.23 4.42
N GLU A 57 -12.80 5.11 3.90
CA GLU A 57 -13.29 3.98 4.69
C GLU A 57 -12.22 3.45 5.67
N PRO A 58 -12.46 3.51 7.01
CA PRO A 58 -11.49 3.06 8.01
C PRO A 58 -10.98 1.63 7.81
N PRO A 59 -11.82 0.63 7.44
CA PRO A 59 -11.34 -0.74 7.22
C PRO A 59 -10.33 -0.86 6.08
N LEU A 60 -10.52 -0.09 5.00
CA LEU A 60 -9.63 -0.12 3.85
C LEU A 60 -8.27 0.51 4.19
N ARG A 61 -8.29 1.59 4.99
CA ARG A 61 -7.09 2.21 5.52
C ARG A 61 -6.34 1.26 6.45
N LEU A 62 -7.04 0.60 7.37
CA LEU A 62 -6.44 -0.39 8.27
C LEU A 62 -5.78 -1.53 7.48
N TRP A 63 -6.43 -2.01 6.42
CA TRP A 63 -5.86 -3.03 5.55
C TRP A 63 -4.62 -2.54 4.78
N ALA A 64 -4.61 -1.30 4.32
CA ALA A 64 -3.42 -0.71 3.70
C ALA A 64 -2.26 -0.59 4.70
N LEU A 65 -2.54 -0.15 5.92
CA LEU A 65 -1.54 -0.03 6.99
C LEU A 65 -1.01 -1.40 7.44
N SER A 66 -1.83 -2.45 7.43
CA SER A 66 -1.36 -3.80 7.75
C SER A 66 -0.36 -4.36 6.72
N CYS A 67 -0.31 -3.79 5.51
CA CYS A 67 0.70 -4.11 4.51
C CYS A 67 2.07 -3.45 4.81
N LEU A 68 2.12 -2.43 5.69
CA LEU A 68 3.35 -1.77 6.13
C LEU A 68 3.96 -2.52 7.32
N VAL A 69 4.46 -3.73 7.04
CA VAL A 69 4.93 -4.69 8.06
C VAL A 69 6.08 -4.22 8.96
N GLN A 70 6.73 -3.11 8.62
CA GLN A 70 7.81 -2.53 9.42
C GLN A 70 7.30 -1.60 10.52
N ASP A 71 6.08 -1.10 10.39
CA ASP A 71 5.44 -0.25 11.37
C ASP A 71 4.92 -1.07 12.56
N ARG A 72 4.56 -0.37 13.63
CA ARG A 72 3.94 -1.00 14.79
C ARG A 72 2.52 -1.44 14.41
N GLY A 73 2.24 -2.73 14.52
CA GLY A 73 0.89 -3.27 14.41
C GLY A 73 0.18 -3.33 15.76
N ASP A 74 -1.09 -3.72 15.77
CA ASP A 74 -1.89 -3.83 17.01
C ASP A 74 -1.27 -4.80 18.02
N VAL A 75 -0.71 -5.91 17.52
CA VAL A 75 -0.14 -6.99 18.35
C VAL A 75 1.35 -7.22 18.05
N SER A 76 1.90 -6.57 17.03
CA SER A 76 3.30 -6.76 16.61
C SER A 76 4.17 -5.52 16.89
N PRO A 77 5.39 -5.71 17.43
CA PRO A 77 6.34 -4.62 17.57
C PRO A 77 6.73 -4.07 16.19
N SER A 78 7.13 -2.81 16.13
CA SER A 78 7.76 -2.27 14.92
C SER A 78 9.09 -2.96 14.65
N TYR A 79 9.62 -2.84 13.43
CA TYR A 79 10.91 -3.41 13.06
C TYR A 79 12.05 -2.95 14.00
N GLN A 80 12.09 -1.66 14.36
CA GLN A 80 13.10 -1.13 15.29
C GLN A 80 12.99 -1.74 16.70
N GLN A 81 11.76 -1.94 17.19
CA GLN A 81 11.50 -2.60 18.47
C GLN A 81 11.90 -4.07 18.42
N PHE A 82 11.60 -4.76 17.31
CA PHE A 82 11.98 -6.14 17.09
C PHE A 82 13.50 -6.34 17.11
N ILE A 83 14.27 -5.47 16.43
CA ILE A 83 15.74 -5.56 16.45
C ILE A 83 16.32 -5.30 17.85
N SER A 84 15.75 -4.36 18.60
CA SER A 84 16.16 -4.13 20.01
C SER A 84 15.91 -5.38 20.86
N GLN A 85 14.71 -5.97 20.77
CA GLN A 85 14.38 -7.21 21.48
C GLN A 85 15.27 -8.38 21.07
N LEU A 86 15.60 -8.49 19.77
CA LEU A 86 16.50 -9.52 19.27
C LEU A 86 17.90 -9.36 19.84
N ARG A 87 18.44 -8.13 19.83
CA ARG A 87 19.75 -7.81 20.41
C ARG A 87 19.79 -8.21 21.89
N ASP A 88 18.77 -7.84 22.66
CA ASP A 88 18.71 -8.12 24.09
C ASP A 88 18.59 -9.62 24.37
N LYS A 89 17.86 -10.38 23.52
CA LYS A 89 17.80 -11.86 23.59
C LYS A 89 19.13 -12.53 23.25
N VAL A 90 19.83 -12.05 22.22
CA VAL A 90 21.10 -12.65 21.75
C VAL A 90 22.23 -12.39 22.75
N ASN A 91 22.26 -11.22 23.37
CA ASN A 91 23.28 -10.88 24.37
C ASN A 91 23.11 -11.62 25.71
N GLY A 92 22.04 -12.41 25.84
CA GLY A 92 21.66 -13.07 27.07
C GLY A 92 21.13 -12.04 28.08
N SER A 93 19.92 -12.24 28.58
CA SER A 93 19.64 -11.79 29.93
C SER A 93 20.61 -12.52 30.84
N ASN A 94 21.74 -11.89 31.12
CA ASN A 94 22.68 -12.29 32.15
C ASN A 94 21.93 -12.16 33.47
N TYR A 95 21.25 -13.25 33.86
CA TYR A 95 20.86 -13.50 35.25
C TYR A 95 22.12 -13.83 36.05
#